data_AF-A0A931BCV7-F1
#
_entry.id   AF-A0A931BCV7-F1
#
_cell.length_a   1.000
_cell.length_b   1.000
_cell.length_c   1.000
_cell.angle_alpha   90.00
_cell.angle_beta   90.00
_cell.angle_gamma   90.00
#
_symmetry.space_group_name_H-M   'P 1'
#
loop_
_entity.id
_entity.type
_entity.pdbx_description
1 polymer ?
#
loop_
_entity_poly.entity_id
_entity_poly.type
_entity_poly.pdbx_seq_one_letter_code
_entity_poly.pdbx_strand_id
1 'polypeptide(L)' 'MPLHFIGADPIGGPAAVWVDTENGDLVVKGLTADPDDPRVVPFPGTEHLELPGRMKPIILEALDFIRSLGFDPDAG' A
#
# COMPACT_ATOMS: atom_id res chain seq x y z
N MET A 1 7.15 8.61 -9.83
CA MET A 1 6.25 8.07 -8.77
C MET A 1 5.05 8.98 -8.43
N PRO A 2 4.12 9.19 -9.37
CA PRO A 2 2.75 9.60 -9.07
C PRO A 2 2.04 8.52 -8.22
N LEU A 3 1.55 8.91 -7.04
CA LEU A 3 0.83 8.00 -6.13
C LEU A 3 -0.68 8.25 -6.19
N HIS A 4 -1.46 7.20 -6.39
CA HIS A 4 -2.92 7.21 -6.24
C HIS A 4 -3.31 6.66 -4.88
N PHE A 5 -4.08 7.41 -4.10
CA PHE A 5 -4.54 6.98 -2.77
C PHE A 5 -5.76 6.06 -2.91
N ILE A 6 -5.72 4.90 -2.23
CA ILE A 6 -6.83 3.95 -2.22
C ILE A 6 -7.61 4.05 -0.91
N GLY A 7 -6.91 3.98 0.23
CA GLY A 7 -7.59 4.02 1.53
C GLY A 7 -6.65 3.92 2.72
N ALA A 8 -7.19 4.19 3.90
CA ALA A 8 -6.50 4.09 5.18
C ALA A 8 -7.27 3.17 6.14
N ASP A 9 -6.63 2.76 7.23
CA ASP A 9 -7.24 1.91 8.24
C ASP A 9 -8.59 2.47 8.70
N PRO A 10 -9.69 1.72 8.50
CA PRO A 10 -11.04 2.23 8.78
C PRO A 10 -11.32 2.49 10.27
N ILE A 11 -10.47 2.02 11.18
CA ILE A 11 -10.58 2.23 12.64
C ILE A 11 -9.55 3.27 13.14
N GLY A 12 -8.80 3.91 12.24
CA GLY A 12 -7.82 4.95 12.59
C GLY A 12 -6.44 4.42 12.98
N GLY A 13 -6.08 3.22 12.50
CA GLY A 13 -4.70 2.75 12.54
C GLY A 13 -3.78 3.47 11.56
N PRO A 14 -2.46 3.32 11.69
CA PRO A 14 -1.51 4.12 10.92
C PRO A 14 -1.34 3.62 9.47
N ALA A 15 -1.88 2.45 9.14
CA ALA A 15 -1.76 1.85 7.81
C ALA A 15 -2.59 2.59 6.75
N ALA A 16 -1.98 2.89 5.62
CA ALA A 16 -2.66 3.40 4.44
C ALA A 16 -2.04 2.82 3.16
N VAL A 17 -2.83 2.79 2.09
CA VAL A 17 -2.54 2.11 0.83
C VAL A 17 -2.58 3.11 -0.32
N TRP A 18 -1.53 3.06 -1.13
CA TRP A 18 -1.40 3.80 -2.37
C TRP A 18 -0.97 2.86 -3.49
N VAL A 19 -1.16 3.30 -4.74
CA VAL A 19 -0.63 2.66 -5.94
C VAL A 19 0.30 3.64 -6.65
N ASP A 20 1.52 3.21 -6.98
CA ASP A 20 2.37 3.91 -7.93
C ASP A 20 1.83 3.71 -9.34
N THR A 21 1.25 4.76 -9.93
CA THR A 21 0.63 4.64 -11.25
C THR A 21 1.64 4.56 -12.39
N GLU A 22 2.93 4.76 -12.10
CA GLU A 22 4.01 4.63 -13.08
C GLU A 22 4.40 3.18 -13.32
N ASN A 23 4.42 2.35 -12.28
CA ASN A 23 4.93 0.98 -12.33
C ASN A 23 3.91 -0.09 -11.87
N GLY A 24 2.78 0.32 -11.30
CA GLY A 24 1.76 -0.60 -10.79
C GLY A 24 2.05 -1.14 -9.38
N ASP A 25 3.03 -0.56 -8.69
CA ASP A 25 3.45 -1.04 -7.37
C ASP A 25 2.44 -0.65 -6.27
N LEU A 26 2.11 -1.62 -5.42
CA LEU A 26 1.33 -1.39 -4.21
C LEU A 26 2.23 -0.85 -3.10
N VAL A 27 1.92 0.35 -2.60
CA VAL A 27 2.69 1.03 -1.56
C VAL A 27 1.83 1.09 -0.29
N VAL A 28 2.28 0.42 0.77
CA VAL A 28 1.66 0.50 2.11
C VAL A 28 2.54 1.35 3.02
N LYS A 29 1.96 2.38 3.64
CA LYS A 29 2.69 3.24 4.60
C LYS A 29 2.09 3.15 5.99
N GLY A 30 2.92 3.46 6.99
CA GLY A 30 2.50 3.68 8.37
C GLY A 30 2.52 2.43 9.27
N LEU A 31 3.16 1.33 8.88
CA LEU A 31 3.30 0.18 9.79
C LEU A 31 4.41 0.37 10.83
N THR A 32 5.30 1.32 10.59
CA THR A 32 5.99 2.15 11.61
C THR A 32 6.61 3.34 10.90
N ALA A 33 6.37 4.56 11.37
CA ALA A 33 7.07 5.76 10.91
C ALA A 33 7.66 6.48 12.12
N ASP A 34 8.92 6.87 11.99
CA ASP A 34 9.73 7.63 12.93
C ASP A 34 9.06 8.98 13.27
N PRO A 35 9.04 9.42 14.55
CA PRO A 35 8.44 10.70 14.95
C PRO A 35 9.01 11.92 14.22
N ASP A 36 10.20 11.84 13.62
CA ASP A 36 10.84 12.96 12.94
C ASP A 36 10.74 12.92 11.39
N ASP A 37 10.23 11.84 10.79
CA ASP A 37 9.99 11.78 9.33
C ASP A 37 8.74 10.94 8.94
N PRO A 38 7.60 11.58 8.60
CA PRO A 38 6.36 10.90 8.26
C PRO A 38 6.30 10.35 6.82
N ARG A 39 7.39 10.44 6.03
CA ARG A 39 7.31 10.28 4.56
C ARG A 39 7.79 8.96 3.96
N VAL A 40 7.73 7.85 4.69
CA VAL A 40 8.02 6.46 4.24
C VAL A 40 9.40 5.99 4.68
N VAL A 41 9.41 4.86 5.40
CA VAL A 41 10.57 3.98 5.47
C VAL A 41 10.30 2.77 4.57
N PRO A 42 11.20 2.40 3.64
CA PRO A 42 11.15 1.09 3.01
C PRO A 42 11.27 0.06 4.13
N PHE A 43 10.31 -0.85 4.23
CA PHE A 43 10.32 -1.89 5.25
C PHE A 43 11.46 -2.87 4.93
N PRO A 44 12.54 -2.94 5.73
CA PRO A 44 13.70 -3.72 5.33
C PRO A 44 13.46 -5.21 5.60
N GLY A 45 13.61 -6.03 4.55
CA GLY A 45 13.94 -7.45 4.69
C GLY A 45 12.81 -8.42 5.03
N THR A 46 11.56 -8.12 4.69
CA THR A 46 10.49 -9.12 4.74
C THR A 46 9.75 -9.15 3.41
N GLU A 47 9.69 -10.32 2.77
CA GLU A 47 8.87 -10.58 1.59
C GLU A 47 7.36 -10.51 1.90
N HIS A 48 7.01 -10.42 3.18
CA HIS A 48 5.64 -10.49 3.67
C HIS A 48 5.37 -9.42 4.74
N LEU A 49 4.24 -8.73 4.56
CA LEU A 49 3.73 -7.70 5.48
C LEU A 49 2.39 -8.17 6.04
N GLU A 50 2.28 -8.27 7.36
CA GLU A 50 1.00 -8.59 8.01
C GLU A 50 0.17 -7.31 8.21
N LEU A 51 -1.00 -7.27 7.57
CA LEU A 51 -1.97 -6.19 7.73
C LEU A 51 -3.17 -6.67 8.56
N PRO A 52 -3.81 -5.77 9.33
CA PRO A 52 -5.08 -6.10 9.97
C PRO A 52 -6.10 -6.57 8.95
N GLY A 53 -6.83 -7.66 9.21
CA GLY A 53 -7.76 -8.24 8.24
C GLY A 53 -8.85 -7.28 7.74
N ARG A 54 -9.18 -6.24 8.52
CA ARG A 54 -10.07 -5.13 8.12
C ARG A 54 -9.55 -4.29 6.95
N MET A 55 -8.25 -4.33 6.66
CA MET A 55 -7.63 -3.68 5.49
C MET A 55 -7.91 -4.41 4.18
N LYS A 56 -8.39 -5.66 4.23
CA LYS A 56 -8.60 -6.50 3.05
C LYS A 56 -9.40 -5.81 1.93
N PRO A 57 -10.53 -5.12 2.19
CA PRO A 57 -11.26 -4.44 1.11
C PRO A 57 -10.43 -3.39 0.38
N ILE A 58 -9.63 -2.61 1.12
CA ILE A 58 -8.75 -1.56 0.57
C ILE A 58 -7.64 -2.19 -0.30
N ILE A 59 -7.09 -3.32 0.14
CA ILE A 59 -6.07 -4.05 -0.63
C ILE A 59 -6.66 -4.61 -1.93
N LEU A 60 -7.86 -5.19 -1.87
CA LEU A 60 -8.54 -5.71 -3.07
C LEU A 60 -8.84 -4.59 -4.07
N GLU A 61 -9.31 -3.43 -3.59
CA GLU A 61 -9.55 -2.26 -4.44
C GLU A 61 -8.26 -1.75 -5.10
N ALA A 62 -7.14 -1.74 -4.37
CA ALA A 62 -5.85 -1.37 -4.93
C ALA A 62 -5.40 -2.34 -6.04
N LEU A 63 -5.60 -3.65 -5.86
CA LEU A 63 -5.26 -4.66 -6.87
C LEU A 63 -6.13 -4.54 -8.12
N ASP A 64 -7.43 -4.27 -7.96
CA ASP A 64 -8.33 -4.03 -9.08
C ASP A 64 -7.96 -2.74 -9.83
N PHE A 65 -7.52 -1.70 -9.11
CA PHE A 65 -7.01 -0.48 -9.72
C PHE A 65 -5.72 -0.73 -10.51
N ILE A 66 -4.75 -1.47 -9.96
CA ILE A 66 -3.51 -1.87 -10.66
C ILE A 66 -3.84 -2.60 -11.97
N ARG A 67 -4.78 -3.55 -11.94
CA ARG A 67 -5.26 -4.25 -13.15
C ARG A 67 -5.89 -3.31 -14.16
N SER A 68 -6.64 -2.31 -13.72
CA SER A 68 -7.24 -1.30 -14.59
C SER A 68 -6.22 -0.42 -15.32
N LEU A 69 -5.02 -0.28 -14.75
CA LEU A 69 -3.88 0.41 -15.38
C LEU A 69 -3.12 -0.48 -16.39
N GLY A 70 -3.46 -1.78 -16.49
CA GLY A 70 -2.82 -2.74 -17.38
C GLY A 70 -1.59 -3.43 -16.79
N PHE A 71 -1.35 -3.29 -15.48
CA PHE A 71 -0.30 -4.01 -14.77
C PHE A 71 -0.81 -5.36 -14.25
N ASP A 72 0.09 -6.35 -14.17
CA ASP A 72 -0.19 -7.66 -13.61
C ASP A 72 0.42 -7.76 -12.20
N PRO A 73 -0.38 -7.69 -11.12
CA PRO A 73 0.12 -7.77 -9.76
C PRO A 73 0.63 -9.17 -9.38
N ASP A 74 0.35 -10.20 -10.19
CA ASP A 74 0.69 -11.60 -9.93
C ASP A 74 1.96 -12.05 -10.70
N ALA A 75 2.61 -11.15 -11.45
CA ALA A 75 3.77 -11.44 -12.29
C ALA A 75 5.13 -11.46 -11.56
N GLY A 76 5.13 -11.30 -10.23
CA GLY A 76 6.31 -11.20 -9.35
C GLY A 76 6.77 -12.52 -8.74
#